data_AF-A0A931AEC7-F1
#
_entry.id   AF-A0A931AEC7-F1
#
_cell.length_a   1.000
_cell.length_b   1.000
_cell.length_c   1.000
_cell.angle_alpha   90.00
_cell.angle_beta   90.00
_cell.angle_gamma   90.00
#
_symmetry.space_group_name_H-M   'P 1'
#
loop_
_entity.id
_entity.type
_entity.pdbx_description
1 polymer ?
#
loop_
_entity_poly.entity_id
_entity_poly.type
_entity_poly.pdbx_seq_one_letter_code
_entity_poly.pdbx_strand_id
1 'polypeptide(L)'
;MSIRMVSIDTPESEFGGSPPTAQATLERAKARLQDGTYNALPQDLRDYLIAHITPDAAQRHLSAGKLAAEAHKSMVNTRLSRPDGSQRKLAVIATGELVEGNGRLLAYTAPWFSGTASDPLPPREHPDRRTFNLDMVALGWAATFIIYPSIPRPADLNLLLAEAEAAWQEQRGAWAQFGSDLLLGYEYRACIKLGAATWTTPRTPSQVPTSGCAWTCGP
;
A
#
# COMPACT_ATOMS: atom_id res chain seq x y z
N MET A 1 -1.90 19.79 3.71
CA MET A 1 -2.79 18.61 3.84
C MET A 1 -2.11 17.43 3.18
N SER A 2 -2.02 16.29 3.86
CA SER A 2 -1.37 15.09 3.32
C SER A 2 -2.40 14.22 2.58
N ILE A 3 -2.03 13.71 1.40
CA ILE A 3 -2.86 12.84 0.57
C ILE A 3 -2.38 11.41 0.74
N ARG A 4 -3.30 10.47 1.02
CA ARG A 4 -3.07 9.03 0.87
C ARG A 4 -3.65 8.63 -0.49
N MET A 5 -2.76 8.24 -1.40
CA MET A 5 -3.16 7.68 -2.69
C MET A 5 -3.93 6.36 -2.46
N VAL A 6 -5.16 6.29 -2.98
CA VAL A 6 -6.01 5.10 -2.88
C VAL A 6 -5.67 4.04 -3.93
N SER A 7 -6.20 2.83 -3.75
CA SER A 7 -6.02 1.66 -4.63
C SER A 7 -4.58 1.11 -4.72
N ILE A 8 -3.65 1.65 -3.93
CA ILE A 8 -2.25 1.25 -3.95
C ILE A 8 -1.71 1.04 -2.53
N ASP A 9 -0.73 0.16 -2.41
CA ASP A 9 0.06 -0.06 -1.21
C ASP A 9 1.54 0.09 -1.52
N THR A 10 2.07 1.29 -1.24
CA THR A 10 3.50 1.58 -1.33
C THR A 10 4.21 1.11 -0.07
N PRO A 11 5.40 0.47 -0.16
CA PRO A 11 6.21 0.19 1.02
C PRO A 11 6.46 1.45 1.86
N GLU A 12 6.52 1.28 3.17
CA GLU A 12 6.68 2.39 4.12
C GLU A 12 8.17 2.72 4.28
N SER A 13 8.53 4.01 4.35
CA SER A 13 9.92 4.45 4.50
C SER A 13 10.37 4.61 5.96
N GLU A 14 9.43 4.68 6.92
CA GLU A 14 9.70 5.07 8.31
C GLU A 14 8.88 4.30 9.37
N PHE A 15 8.18 3.22 9.00
CA PHE A 15 7.35 2.47 9.95
C PHE A 15 8.17 1.44 10.76
N GLY A 16 7.91 1.30 12.07
CA GLY A 16 8.57 0.30 12.92
C GLY A 16 9.95 0.72 13.47
N GLY A 17 10.41 1.95 13.19
CA GLY A 17 11.67 2.50 13.69
C GLY A 17 12.86 2.26 12.75
N SER A 18 14.08 2.27 13.29
CA SER A 18 15.29 2.00 12.51
C SER A 18 15.29 0.55 11.98
N PRO A 19 15.98 0.24 10.86
CA PRO A 19 16.01 -1.11 10.32
C PRO A 19 16.37 -2.20 11.35
N PRO A 20 17.36 -2.02 12.26
CA PRO A 20 17.63 -3.01 13.31
C PRO A 20 16.48 -3.19 14.31
N THR A 21 15.81 -2.09 14.69
CA THR A 21 14.68 -2.12 15.64
C THR A 21 13.47 -2.82 15.03
N ALA A 22 13.16 -2.48 13.78
CA ALA A 22 12.11 -3.11 13.02
C ALA A 22 12.41 -4.59 12.79
N GLN A 23 13.64 -4.96 12.41
CA GLN A 23 14.03 -6.35 12.21
C GLN A 23 13.86 -7.17 13.48
N ALA A 24 14.32 -6.67 14.63
CA ALA A 24 14.12 -7.36 15.91
C ALA A 24 12.62 -7.58 16.22
N THR A 25 11.75 -6.65 15.79
CA THR A 25 10.30 -6.80 15.94
C THR A 25 9.73 -7.83 14.95
N LEU A 26 10.21 -7.87 13.71
CA LEU A 26 9.83 -8.88 12.73
C LEU A 26 10.26 -10.28 13.18
N GLU A 27 11.47 -10.46 13.70
CA GLU A 27 11.93 -11.76 14.22
C GLU A 27 11.06 -12.24 15.39
N ARG A 28 10.64 -11.33 16.29
CA ARG A 28 9.64 -11.67 17.32
C ARG A 28 8.31 -12.10 16.71
N ALA A 29 7.86 -11.44 15.65
CA ALA A 29 6.64 -11.82 14.95
C ALA A 29 6.78 -13.23 14.34
N LYS A 30 7.89 -13.51 13.67
CA LYS A 30 8.24 -14.82 13.10
C LYS A 30 8.21 -15.92 14.15
N ALA A 31 8.88 -15.72 15.29
CA ALA A 31 8.87 -16.69 16.39
C ALA A 31 7.45 -17.00 16.89
N ARG A 32 6.61 -15.96 17.05
CA ARG A 32 5.20 -16.11 17.48
C ARG A 32 4.29 -16.77 16.44
N LEU A 33 4.60 -16.60 15.15
CA LEU A 33 3.91 -17.31 14.08
C LEU A 33 4.27 -18.80 14.08
N GLN A 34 5.47 -19.15 14.56
CA GLN A 34 5.98 -20.53 14.64
C GLN A 34 5.57 -21.26 15.93
N ASP A 35 5.53 -20.56 17.07
CA ASP A 35 5.32 -21.17 18.40
C ASP A 35 3.85 -21.45 18.76
N GLY A 36 2.93 -21.08 17.88
CA GLY A 36 1.50 -21.29 18.04
C GLY A 36 0.73 -20.12 18.67
N THR A 37 1.39 -19.02 19.05
CA THR A 37 0.75 -17.81 19.58
C THR A 37 -0.36 -17.30 18.64
N TYR A 38 -0.13 -17.37 17.33
CA TYR A 38 -1.09 -16.92 16.30
C TYR A 38 -1.79 -18.07 15.56
N ASN A 39 -2.08 -19.19 16.25
CA ASN A 39 -2.75 -20.34 15.64
C ASN A 39 -4.18 -20.07 15.12
N ALA A 40 -4.79 -18.95 15.52
CA ALA A 40 -6.07 -18.49 14.98
C ALA A 40 -5.97 -18.01 13.51
N LEU A 41 -4.77 -17.68 13.02
CA LEU A 41 -4.56 -17.38 11.60
C LEU A 41 -4.60 -18.66 10.75
N PRO A 42 -4.93 -18.58 9.46
CA PRO A 42 -4.72 -19.69 8.53
C PRO A 42 -3.24 -20.11 8.48
N GLN A 43 -2.97 -21.42 8.35
CA GLN A 43 -1.60 -21.94 8.37
C GLN A 43 -0.79 -21.45 7.16
N ASP A 44 -1.38 -21.47 5.97
CA ASP A 44 -0.79 -20.97 4.74
C ASP A 44 -0.38 -19.49 4.85
N LEU A 45 -1.20 -18.65 5.48
CA LEU A 45 -0.86 -17.26 5.75
C LEU A 45 0.33 -17.15 6.71
N ARG A 46 0.39 -17.97 7.77
CA ARG A 46 1.54 -17.97 8.68
C ARG A 46 2.82 -18.40 7.97
N ASP A 47 2.76 -19.49 7.21
CA ASP A 47 3.90 -20.04 6.47
C ASP A 47 4.42 -19.02 5.45
N TYR A 48 3.51 -18.34 4.74
CA TYR A 48 3.82 -17.23 3.86
C TYR A 48 4.58 -16.12 4.59
N LEU A 49 4.04 -15.57 5.69
CA LEU A 49 4.68 -14.48 6.42
C LEU A 49 6.03 -14.89 7.04
N ILE A 50 6.13 -16.12 7.56
CA ILE A 50 7.38 -16.66 8.12
C ILE A 50 8.48 -16.71 7.05
N ALA A 51 8.14 -17.11 5.83
CA ALA A 51 9.08 -17.19 4.71
C ALA A 51 9.58 -15.79 4.28
N HIS A 52 8.72 -14.76 4.35
CA HIS A 52 9.04 -13.40 3.92
C HIS A 52 9.71 -12.56 5.02
N ILE A 53 9.71 -13.02 6.28
CA ILE A 53 10.54 -12.44 7.35
C ILE A 53 11.96 -13.03 7.24
N THR A 54 12.72 -12.52 6.27
CA THR A 54 14.16 -12.78 6.10
C THR A 54 14.99 -11.94 7.07
N PRO A 55 16.28 -12.28 7.31
CA PRO A 55 17.15 -11.54 8.24
C PRO A 55 17.34 -10.05 7.91
N ASP A 56 17.04 -9.64 6.68
CA ASP A 56 17.15 -8.28 6.16
C ASP A 56 15.81 -7.67 5.72
N ALA A 57 14.67 -8.32 6.03
CA ALA A 57 13.34 -7.93 5.59
C ALA A 57 12.99 -6.47 5.93
N ALA A 58 13.37 -5.99 7.12
CA ALA A 58 13.14 -4.59 7.50
C ALA A 58 13.96 -3.61 6.67
N GLN A 59 15.23 -3.93 6.39
CA GLN A 59 16.06 -3.08 5.56
C GLN A 59 15.54 -3.05 4.12
N ARG A 60 15.15 -4.20 3.56
CA ARG A 60 14.56 -4.30 2.22
C ARG A 60 13.29 -3.47 2.11
N HIS A 61 12.36 -3.61 3.05
CA HIS A 61 11.10 -2.86 3.05
C HIS A 61 11.33 -1.34 3.12
N LEU A 62 12.12 -0.87 4.07
CA LEU A 62 12.36 0.56 4.27
C LEU A 62 13.14 1.17 3.08
N SER A 63 14.07 0.42 2.48
CA SER A 63 14.74 0.81 1.25
C SER A 63 13.77 0.92 0.08
N ALA A 64 12.88 -0.06 -0.09
CA ALA A 64 11.84 -0.03 -1.12
C ALA A 64 10.93 1.19 -0.95
N GLY A 65 10.54 1.53 0.28
CA GLY A 65 9.72 2.71 0.57
C GLY A 65 10.41 4.03 0.19
N LYS A 66 11.72 4.15 0.44
CA LYS A 66 12.51 5.32 0.03
C LYS A 66 12.58 5.46 -1.48
N LEU A 67 12.87 4.37 -2.19
CA LEU A 67 12.97 4.38 -3.65
C LEU A 67 11.62 4.61 -4.32
N ALA A 68 10.53 4.06 -3.76
CA ALA A 68 9.18 4.36 -4.20
C ALA A 68 8.84 5.84 -4.03
N ALA A 69 9.25 6.47 -2.92
CA ALA A 69 9.05 7.90 -2.70
C ALA A 69 9.86 8.76 -3.69
N GLU A 70 11.10 8.37 -4.00
CA GLU A 70 11.94 9.02 -5.00
C GLU A 70 11.36 8.89 -6.41
N ALA A 71 10.91 7.68 -6.78
CA ALA A 71 10.27 7.41 -8.07
C ALA A 71 8.99 8.24 -8.22
N HIS A 72 8.14 8.29 -7.19
CA HIS A 72 6.94 9.11 -7.18
C HIS A 72 7.28 10.61 -7.33
N LYS A 73 8.26 11.11 -6.58
CA LYS A 73 8.71 12.51 -6.67
C LYS A 73 9.20 12.86 -8.07
N SER A 74 10.03 12.00 -8.67
CA SER A 74 10.52 12.16 -10.03
C SER A 74 9.38 12.19 -11.04
N MET A 75 8.46 11.23 -10.94
CA MET A 75 7.28 11.13 -11.81
C MET A 75 6.39 12.37 -11.73
N VAL A 76 6.09 12.85 -10.51
CA VAL A 76 5.30 14.07 -10.31
C VAL A 76 6.01 15.28 -10.92
N ASN A 77 7.31 15.46 -10.66
CA ASN A 77 8.07 16.58 -11.21
C ASN A 77 8.08 16.57 -12.74
N THR A 78 8.32 15.40 -13.36
CA THR A 78 8.35 15.28 -14.81
C THR A 78 6.98 15.52 -15.43
N ARG A 79 5.93 14.87 -14.92
CA ARG A 79 4.59 14.91 -15.54
C ARG A 79 3.85 16.24 -15.28
N LEU A 80 4.21 16.96 -14.22
CA LEU A 80 3.67 18.29 -13.98
C LEU A 80 4.45 19.38 -14.72
N SER A 81 5.70 19.16 -15.13
CA SER A 81 6.48 20.16 -15.86
C SER A 81 5.86 20.50 -17.23
N ARG A 82 5.73 21.79 -17.52
CA ARG A 82 5.38 22.32 -18.84
C ARG A 82 6.64 22.64 -19.65
N PRO A 83 6.54 22.72 -21.00
CA PRO A 83 7.67 23.12 -21.84
C PRO A 83 8.25 24.50 -21.50
N ASP A 84 7.44 25.40 -20.94
CA ASP A 84 7.85 26.73 -20.49
C ASP A 84 8.53 26.74 -19.10
N GLY A 85 8.75 25.58 -18.50
CA GLY A 85 9.34 25.41 -17.17
C GLY A 85 8.38 25.61 -16.00
N SER A 86 7.14 26.04 -16.25
CA SER A 86 6.11 26.13 -15.20
C SER A 86 5.57 24.74 -14.81
N GLN A 87 4.89 24.64 -13.66
CA GLN A 87 4.29 23.39 -13.18
C GLN A 87 2.78 23.39 -13.37
N ARG A 88 2.23 22.27 -13.84
CA ARG A 88 0.80 21.97 -13.81
C ARG A 88 0.32 21.88 -12.37
N LYS A 89 -0.95 22.21 -12.18
CA LYS A 89 -1.61 21.92 -10.91
C LYS A 89 -1.80 20.41 -10.79
N LEU A 90 -1.89 19.94 -9.55
CA LEU A 90 -2.30 18.57 -9.27
C LEU A 90 -3.83 18.50 -9.26
N ALA A 91 -4.40 17.63 -10.07
CA ALA A 91 -5.79 17.23 -9.96
C ALA A 91 -5.92 16.26 -8.78
N VAL A 92 -6.90 16.51 -7.91
CA VAL A 92 -7.23 15.65 -6.77
C VAL A 92 -8.64 15.15 -6.96
N ILE A 93 -8.78 13.83 -7.13
CA ILE A 93 -10.06 13.16 -7.37
C ILE A 93 -10.41 12.43 -6.07
N ALA A 94 -11.26 13.07 -5.27
CA ALA A 94 -11.68 12.55 -3.98
C ALA A 94 -12.51 11.27 -4.14
N THR A 95 -12.37 10.35 -3.19
CA THR A 95 -13.10 9.08 -3.18
C THR A 95 -14.35 9.12 -2.31
N GLY A 96 -15.09 8.00 -2.24
CA GLY A 96 -16.32 7.92 -1.43
C GLY A 96 -16.08 8.20 0.06
N GLU A 97 -15.06 7.57 0.66
CA GLU A 97 -14.50 8.04 1.93
C GLU A 97 -13.51 9.16 1.63
N LEU A 98 -13.68 10.32 2.29
CA LEU A 98 -12.89 11.51 1.99
C LEU A 98 -11.63 11.60 2.84
N VAL A 99 -11.74 11.34 4.15
CA VAL A 99 -10.65 11.54 5.11
C VAL A 99 -10.51 10.30 5.98
N GLU A 100 -9.34 9.67 5.96
CA GLU A 100 -9.06 8.53 6.85
C GLU A 100 -8.75 8.99 8.28
N GLY A 101 -8.72 8.05 9.23
CA GLY A 101 -8.58 8.32 10.67
C GLY A 101 -7.35 9.14 11.11
N ASN A 102 -6.30 9.25 10.28
CA ASN A 102 -5.14 10.13 10.57
C ASN A 102 -5.26 11.53 9.92
N GLY A 103 -6.44 11.90 9.43
CA GLY A 103 -6.69 13.21 8.82
C GLY A 103 -6.11 13.39 7.41
N ARG A 104 -5.75 12.29 6.73
CA ARG A 104 -5.28 12.32 5.34
C ARG A 104 -6.43 12.22 4.37
N LEU A 105 -6.38 13.01 3.30
CA LEU A 105 -7.34 12.92 2.21
C LEU A 105 -7.09 11.64 1.40
N LEU A 106 -8.14 10.85 1.18
CA LEU A 106 -8.14 9.70 0.28
C LEU A 106 -8.47 10.15 -1.13
N ALA A 107 -7.53 9.99 -2.06
CA ALA A 107 -7.71 10.48 -3.42
C ALA A 107 -6.90 9.72 -4.47
N TYR A 108 -7.38 9.77 -5.71
CA TYR A 108 -6.51 9.62 -6.87
C TYR A 108 -5.93 10.98 -7.25
N THR A 109 -4.69 10.99 -7.72
CA THR A 109 -4.02 12.22 -8.15
C THR A 109 -3.56 12.10 -9.59
N ALA A 110 -3.61 13.20 -10.34
CA ALA A 110 -3.19 13.24 -11.75
C ALA A 110 -2.75 14.65 -12.16
N PRO A 111 -2.06 14.83 -13.30
CA PRO A 111 -1.84 16.16 -13.86
C PRO A 111 -3.17 16.85 -14.19
N TRP A 112 -3.31 18.12 -13.80
CA TRP A 112 -4.42 18.97 -14.23
C TRP A 112 -4.08 19.68 -15.54
N PHE A 113 -4.83 19.38 -16.59
CA PHE A 113 -4.75 20.07 -17.88
C PHE A 113 -5.84 21.14 -17.95
N SER A 114 -5.45 22.37 -18.29
CA SER A 114 -6.41 23.48 -18.38
C SER A 114 -7.30 23.45 -19.62
N GLY A 115 -6.94 22.64 -20.63
CA GLY A 115 -7.73 22.48 -21.86
C GLY A 115 -7.60 23.66 -22.83
N THR A 116 -6.62 24.54 -22.60
CA THR A 116 -6.31 25.66 -23.49
C THR A 116 -5.41 25.22 -24.65
N ALA A 117 -5.22 26.06 -25.66
CA ALA A 117 -4.27 25.79 -26.74
C ALA A 117 -2.81 25.62 -26.23
N SER A 118 -2.45 26.29 -25.13
CA SER A 118 -1.12 26.20 -24.52
C SER A 118 -0.95 25.03 -23.54
N ASP A 119 -2.04 24.38 -23.13
CA ASP A 119 -2.03 23.21 -22.23
C ASP A 119 -3.25 22.31 -22.54
N PRO A 120 -3.25 21.67 -23.72
CA PRO A 120 -4.39 20.90 -24.20
C PRO A 120 -4.61 19.67 -23.33
N LEU A 121 -5.87 19.29 -23.14
CA LEU A 121 -6.23 18.03 -22.50
C LEU A 121 -5.93 16.87 -23.48
N PRO A 122 -5.07 15.91 -23.12
CA PRO A 122 -4.79 14.78 -24.00
C PRO A 122 -6.04 13.91 -24.25
N PRO A 123 -6.04 13.08 -25.31
CA PRO A 123 -7.06 12.06 -25.52
C PRO A 123 -7.22 11.17 -24.29
N ARG A 124 -8.43 10.67 -24.02
CA ARG A 124 -8.78 9.94 -22.80
C ARG A 124 -7.80 8.83 -22.43
N GLU A 125 -7.38 8.05 -23.40
CA GLU A 125 -6.51 6.89 -23.23
C GLU A 125 -5.01 7.23 -23.28
N HIS A 126 -4.65 8.51 -23.41
CA HIS A 126 -3.25 8.92 -23.48
C HIS A 126 -2.54 8.71 -22.12
N PRO A 127 -1.31 8.15 -22.08
CA PRO A 127 -0.57 7.91 -20.84
C PRO A 127 -0.44 9.13 -19.93
N ASP A 128 -0.31 10.33 -20.51
CA ASP A 128 -0.23 11.59 -19.74
C ASP A 128 -1.47 11.87 -18.88
N ARG A 129 -2.60 11.22 -19.13
CA ARG A 129 -3.81 11.32 -18.30
C ARG A 129 -3.90 10.30 -17.16
N ARG A 130 -2.99 9.34 -17.10
CA ARG A 130 -2.98 8.33 -16.03
C ARG A 130 -2.85 9.00 -14.66
N THR A 131 -3.48 8.41 -13.66
CA THR A 131 -3.26 8.83 -12.27
C THR A 131 -1.86 8.44 -11.83
N PHE A 132 -1.26 9.20 -10.92
CA PHE A 132 -0.01 8.82 -10.28
C PHE A 132 -0.17 7.49 -9.50
N ASN A 133 -1.38 7.20 -9.01
CA ASN A 133 -1.71 5.92 -8.40
C ASN A 133 -1.49 4.75 -9.38
N LEU A 134 -2.07 4.84 -10.60
CA LEU A 134 -1.89 3.80 -11.62
C LEU A 134 -0.43 3.65 -12.02
N ASP A 135 0.28 4.77 -12.22
CA ASP A 135 1.68 4.72 -12.62
C ASP A 135 2.60 4.13 -11.55
N MET A 136 2.32 4.35 -10.26
CA MET A 136 3.07 3.70 -9.18
C MET A 136 2.93 2.17 -9.22
N VAL A 137 1.76 1.66 -9.61
CA VAL A 137 1.54 0.22 -9.81
C VAL A 137 2.19 -0.27 -11.10
N ALA A 138 1.99 0.45 -12.21
CA ALA A 138 2.54 0.09 -13.52
C ALA A 138 4.08 0.06 -13.53
N LEU A 139 4.73 0.93 -12.76
CA LEU A 139 6.18 0.93 -12.58
C LEU A 139 6.67 -0.07 -11.52
N GLY A 140 5.77 -0.78 -10.83
CA GLY A 140 6.11 -1.76 -9.81
C GLY A 140 6.60 -1.17 -8.48
N TRP A 141 6.30 0.08 -8.18
CA TRP A 141 6.66 0.73 -6.91
C TRP A 141 5.55 0.67 -5.85
N ALA A 142 4.36 0.20 -6.23
CA ALA A 142 3.26 -0.06 -5.32
C ALA A 142 2.54 -1.36 -5.71
N ALA A 143 2.10 -2.11 -4.71
CA ALA A 143 1.17 -3.20 -4.91
C ALA A 143 -0.27 -2.67 -5.11
N THR A 144 -1.12 -3.44 -5.77
CA THR A 144 -2.54 -3.11 -5.88
C THR A 144 -3.23 -3.33 -4.54
N PHE A 145 -3.99 -2.35 -4.06
CA PHE A 145 -4.73 -2.45 -2.78
C PHE A 145 -6.07 -1.72 -2.84
N ILE A 146 -7.11 -2.43 -3.26
CA ILE A 146 -8.44 -1.86 -3.49
C ILE A 146 -9.23 -1.88 -2.17
N ILE A 147 -9.76 -0.72 -1.78
CA ILE A 147 -10.52 -0.54 -0.53
C ILE A 147 -11.91 0.00 -0.89
N TYR A 148 -12.97 -0.63 -0.38
CA TYR A 148 -14.33 -0.10 -0.49
C TYR A 148 -14.52 1.15 0.41
N PRO A 149 -15.26 2.19 -0.01
CA PRO A 149 -16.02 2.32 -1.27
C PRO A 149 -15.20 2.88 -2.46
N SER A 150 -13.90 3.06 -2.30
CA SER A 150 -12.97 3.65 -3.26
C SER A 150 -12.54 2.66 -4.36
N ILE A 151 -13.51 2.15 -5.11
CA ILE A 151 -13.29 1.21 -6.21
C ILE A 151 -13.29 1.95 -7.55
N PRO A 152 -12.26 1.80 -8.41
CA PRO A 152 -12.27 2.36 -9.75
C PRO A 152 -13.45 1.83 -10.58
N ARG A 153 -13.87 2.59 -11.60
CA ARG A 153 -14.86 2.09 -12.57
C ARG A 153 -14.29 0.86 -13.30
N PRO A 154 -15.14 -0.02 -13.87
CA PRO A 154 -14.69 -1.28 -14.45
C PRO A 154 -13.52 -1.18 -15.45
N ALA A 155 -13.55 -0.21 -16.38
CA ALA A 155 -12.45 -0.02 -17.33
C ALA A 155 -11.13 0.39 -16.64
N ASP A 156 -11.21 1.29 -15.65
CA ASP A 156 -10.05 1.79 -14.90
C ASP A 156 -9.50 0.68 -13.97
N LEU A 157 -10.37 -0.16 -13.41
CA LEU A 157 -10.01 -1.32 -12.60
C LEU A 157 -9.30 -2.39 -13.43
N ASN A 158 -9.82 -2.72 -14.62
CA ASN A 158 -9.19 -3.69 -15.50
C ASN A 158 -7.80 -3.23 -15.94
N LEU A 159 -7.63 -1.93 -16.21
CA LEU A 159 -6.33 -1.35 -16.52
C LEU A 159 -5.36 -1.46 -15.33
N LEU A 160 -5.81 -1.16 -14.12
CA LEU A 160 -5.01 -1.31 -12.90
C LEU A 160 -4.53 -2.75 -12.71
N LEU A 161 -5.42 -3.74 -12.86
CA LEU A 161 -5.08 -5.16 -12.72
C LEU A 161 -4.10 -5.63 -13.79
N ALA A 162 -4.30 -5.21 -15.05
CA ALA A 162 -3.40 -5.55 -16.14
C ALA A 162 -1.99 -4.98 -15.92
N GLU A 163 -1.88 -3.73 -15.47
CA GLU A 163 -0.59 -3.10 -15.18
C GLU A 163 0.08 -3.70 -13.94
N ALA A 164 -0.69 -4.12 -12.93
CA ALA A 164 -0.16 -4.82 -11.77
C ALA A 164 0.45 -6.17 -12.15
N GLU A 165 -0.26 -6.94 -12.98
CA GLU A 165 0.23 -8.22 -13.49
C GLU A 165 1.47 -8.03 -14.37
N ALA A 166 1.46 -7.04 -15.28
CA ALA A 166 2.62 -6.72 -16.10
C ALA A 166 3.83 -6.30 -15.25
N ALA A 167 3.62 -5.44 -14.23
CA ALA A 167 4.70 -5.03 -13.34
C ALA A 167 5.32 -6.20 -12.59
N TRP A 168 4.52 -7.17 -12.15
CA TRP A 168 5.00 -8.40 -11.54
C TRP A 168 5.74 -9.29 -12.53
N GLN A 169 5.13 -9.64 -13.67
CA GLN A 169 5.70 -10.56 -14.66
C GLN A 169 7.00 -10.02 -15.27
N GLU A 170 7.05 -8.72 -15.55
CA GLU A 170 8.23 -8.06 -16.10
C GLU A 170 9.24 -7.61 -15.04
N GLN A 171 8.97 -7.91 -13.77
CA GLN A 171 9.81 -7.54 -12.63
C GLN A 171 10.19 -6.05 -12.67
N ARG A 172 9.19 -5.16 -12.58
CA ARG A 172 9.41 -3.70 -12.57
C ARG A 172 9.60 -3.16 -11.16
N GLY A 173 10.31 -2.05 -11.02
CA GLY A 173 10.41 -1.28 -9.77
C GLY A 173 10.88 -2.12 -8.57
N ALA A 174 10.07 -2.15 -7.51
CA ALA A 174 10.36 -2.89 -6.30
C ALA A 174 10.44 -4.41 -6.54
N TRP A 175 9.69 -4.94 -7.51
CA TRP A 175 9.75 -6.36 -7.88
C TRP A 175 11.11 -6.72 -8.45
N ALA A 176 11.66 -5.90 -9.35
CA ALA A 176 13.01 -6.09 -9.91
C ALA A 176 14.09 -6.04 -8.83
N GLN A 177 13.98 -5.06 -7.93
CA GLN A 177 15.06 -4.70 -7.04
C GLN A 177 15.08 -5.52 -5.75
N PHE A 178 13.90 -5.87 -5.25
CA PHE A 178 13.74 -6.58 -3.98
C PHE A 178 13.09 -7.95 -4.15
N GLY A 179 12.66 -8.35 -5.34
CA GLY A 179 12.16 -9.69 -5.60
C GLY A 179 10.90 -10.09 -4.83
N SER A 180 10.60 -11.39 -4.86
CA SER A 180 9.40 -11.97 -4.27
C SER A 180 9.34 -11.91 -2.75
N ASP A 181 10.48 -11.85 -2.05
CA ASP A 181 10.48 -11.86 -0.57
C ASP A 181 10.21 -10.47 0.05
N LEU A 182 9.94 -9.45 -0.77
CA LEU A 182 9.58 -8.13 -0.26
C LEU A 182 8.22 -8.20 0.43
N LEU A 183 8.20 -8.04 1.76
CA LEU A 183 6.96 -7.77 2.49
C LEU A 183 6.31 -6.48 1.95
N LEU A 184 5.05 -6.57 1.54
CA LEU A 184 4.27 -5.42 1.09
C LEU A 184 3.96 -4.47 2.25
N GLY A 185 3.47 -3.25 1.96
CA GLY A 185 3.18 -2.22 2.97
C GLY A 185 2.31 -2.72 4.13
N TYR A 186 1.18 -3.35 3.82
CA TYR A 186 0.29 -3.90 4.83
C TYR A 186 0.82 -5.16 5.51
N GLU A 187 1.52 -6.02 4.78
CA GLU A 187 2.14 -7.23 5.35
C GLU A 187 3.21 -6.86 6.37
N TYR A 188 4.11 -5.95 5.99
CA TYR A 188 5.13 -5.40 6.88
C TYR A 188 4.50 -4.75 8.11
N ARG A 189 3.49 -3.90 7.92
CA ARG A 189 2.77 -3.26 9.03
C ARG A 189 2.11 -4.29 9.95
N ALA A 190 1.49 -5.32 9.38
CA ALA A 190 0.88 -6.41 10.15
C ALA A 190 1.94 -7.14 10.97
N CYS A 191 3.04 -7.57 10.36
CA CYS A 191 4.14 -8.26 11.03
C CYS A 191 4.75 -7.42 12.16
N ILE A 192 4.99 -6.12 11.94
CA ILE A 192 5.46 -5.22 13.01
C ILE A 192 4.46 -5.17 14.17
N LYS A 193 3.15 -5.08 13.90
CA LYS A 193 2.11 -5.09 14.94
C LYS A 193 2.07 -6.43 15.69
N LEU A 194 2.16 -7.56 14.98
CA LEU A 194 2.19 -8.90 15.57
C LEU A 194 3.42 -9.09 16.48
N GLY A 195 4.57 -8.55 16.09
CA GLY A 195 5.82 -8.59 16.88
C GLY A 195 5.86 -7.61 18.05
N ALA A 196 5.11 -6.50 17.96
CA ALA A 196 4.99 -5.48 19.00
C ALA A 196 3.86 -5.78 20.02
N ALA A 197 2.89 -6.62 19.65
CA ALA A 197 1.77 -6.96 20.52
C ALA A 197 2.26 -7.46 21.89
N THR A 198 1.71 -6.87 22.96
CA THR A 198 1.92 -7.32 24.33
C THR A 198 0.85 -8.34 24.67
N TRP A 199 1.27 -9.59 24.81
CA TRP A 199 0.40 -10.65 25.31
C TRP A 199 0.49 -10.64 26.83
N THR A 200 -0.57 -10.20 27.49
CA THR A 200 -0.81 -10.63 28.87
C THR A 200 -1.27 -12.09 28.80
N THR A 201 -0.69 -12.93 29.66
CA THR A 201 -0.95 -14.38 29.80
C THR A 201 -2.45 -14.73 29.66
N PRO A 202 -2.83 -15.87 29.02
CA PRO A 202 -4.17 -16.05 28.46
C PRO A 202 -5.29 -16.06 29.51
N ARG A 203 -6.47 -15.53 29.15
CA ARG A 203 -7.71 -15.96 29.83
C ARG A 203 -7.88 -17.45 29.58
N THR A 204 -7.98 -18.22 30.64
CA THR A 204 -8.35 -19.63 30.61
C THR A 204 -9.73 -19.80 29.94
N PRO A 205 -10.02 -20.94 29.29
CA PRO A 205 -11.28 -21.17 28.57
C PRO A 205 -12.58 -21.05 29.40
N SER A 206 -12.47 -20.88 30.72
CA SER A 206 -13.60 -20.76 31.65
C SER A 206 -14.26 -19.38 31.69
N GLN A 207 -13.81 -18.41 30.88
CA GLN A 207 -14.37 -17.05 30.84
C GLN A 207 -15.04 -16.69 29.50
N VAL A 208 -15.60 -17.67 28.78
CA VAL A 208 -16.59 -17.37 27.74
C VAL A 208 -17.88 -16.97 28.43
N PRO A 209 -18.34 -15.70 28.35
CA PRO A 209 -19.68 -15.37 28.79
C PRO A 209 -20.65 -16.06 27.84
N THR A 210 -21.49 -16.96 28.35
CA THR A 210 -22.60 -17.60 27.61
C THR A 210 -23.76 -16.64 27.33
N SER A 211 -23.47 -15.35 27.09
CA SER A 211 -24.50 -14.33 26.92
C SER A 211 -24.55 -13.83 25.47
N GLY A 212 -25.55 -14.32 24.75
CA GLY A 212 -26.36 -13.45 23.90
C GLY A 212 -25.95 -13.38 22.44
N CYS A 213 -26.43 -14.35 21.65
CA CYS A 213 -26.82 -14.09 20.27
C CYS A 213 -27.83 -12.92 20.26
N ALA A 214 -27.45 -11.77 19.70
CA ALA A 214 -28.37 -10.67 19.41
C ALA A 214 -27.91 -9.97 18.14
N TRP A 215 -28.02 -10.69 17.03
CA TRP A 215 -28.30 -10.06 15.74
C TRP A 215 -29.76 -9.60 15.76
N THR A 216 -30.01 -8.36 16.17
CA THR A 216 -31.27 -7.69 15.85
C THR A 216 -30.99 -6.66 14.77
N CYS A 217 -31.41 -7.01 13.56
CA CYS A 217 -31.58 -6.09 12.44
C CYS A 217 -32.68 -5.06 12.74
N GLY A 218 -32.44 -3.83 12.26
CA GLY A 218 -33.48 -2.89 11.82
C GLY A 218 -33.48 -1.54 12.55
N PRO A 219 -34.14 -0.51 12.00
CA PRO A 219 -34.70 -0.35 10.65
C PRO A 219 -33.81 0.43 9.67
#